data_AF-A0A5M6ZGK4-F1
#
_entry.id   AF-A0A5M6ZGK4-F1
#
_cell.length_a   1.000
_cell.length_b   1.000
_cell.length_c   1.000
_cell.angle_alpha   90.00
_cell.angle_beta   90.00
_cell.angle_gamma   90.00
#
_symmetry.space_group_name_H-M   'P 1'
#
loop_
_entity.id
_entity.type
_entity.pdbx_description
1 polymer ?
#
loop_
_entity_poly.entity_id
_entity_poly.type
_entity_poly.pdbx_seq_one_letter_code
_entity_poly.pdbx_strand_id
1 'polypeptide(L)' 'MKFLADLFRPILTIIVTVLVGAFILSVFWPTADIWITDHVPAWGHLSPAVEQCRAWLGIHQPQEETPWWQFWR' A
#
# COMPACT_ATOMS: atom_id res chain seq x y z
N MET A 1 30.14 -9.16 9.99
CA MET A 1 28.69 -8.91 10.20
C MET A 1 28.26 -7.46 9.96
N LYS A 2 29.13 -6.45 10.17
CA LYS A 2 28.81 -5.03 9.94
C LYS A 2 28.53 -4.69 8.45
N PHE A 3 29.28 -5.30 7.53
CA PHE A 3 29.11 -5.10 6.09
C PHE A 3 27.75 -5.57 5.53
N LEU A 4 27.22 -6.69 6.04
CA LEU A 4 25.90 -7.19 5.64
C LEU A 4 24.79 -6.26 6.14
N ALA A 5 24.90 -5.76 7.38
CA ALA A 5 23.94 -4.82 7.95
C ALA A 5 23.98 -3.46 7.25
N ASP A 6 25.17 -2.98 6.89
CA ASP A 6 25.36 -1.72 6.14
C ASP A 6 24.84 -1.80 4.71
N LEU A 7 24.84 -2.99 4.09
CA LEU A 7 24.21 -3.23 2.78
C LEU A 7 22.70 -3.44 2.87
N PHE A 8 22.21 -4.05 3.95
CA PHE A 8 20.78 -4.29 4.14
C PHE A 8 20.00 -3.01 4.42
N ARG A 9 20.63 -2.05 5.11
CA ARG A 9 20.02 -0.76 5.47
C ARG A 9 19.50 0.03 4.26
N PRO A 10 20.29 0.30 3.20
CA PRO A 10 19.83 1.04 2.03
C PRO A 10 18.77 0.26 1.24
N ILE A 11 18.90 -1.07 1.15
CA ILE A 11 17.89 -1.91 0.48
C ILE A 11 16.56 -1.80 1.20
N LEU A 12 16.57 -1.89 2.53
CA LEU A 12 15.38 -1.75 3.36
C LEU A 12 14.78 -0.34 3.24
N THR A 13 15.61 0.71 3.22
CA THR A 13 15.15 2.07 2.96
C THR A 13 14.46 2.18 1.60
N ILE A 14 15.07 1.67 0.53
CA ILE A 14 14.48 1.69 -0.82
C ILE A 14 13.13 0.97 -0.82
N ILE A 15 13.06 -0.23 -0.23
CA ILE A 15 11.81 -1.01 -0.14
C ILE A 15 10.75 -0.22 0.60
N VAL A 16 11.07 0.35 1.77
CA VAL A 16 10.12 1.16 2.55
C VAL A 16 9.68 2.40 1.78
N THR A 17 10.60 3.11 1.12
CA THR A 17 10.27 4.30 0.33
C THR A 17 9.35 3.96 -0.84
N VAL A 18 9.61 2.86 -1.55
CA VAL A 18 8.76 2.40 -2.66
C VAL A 18 7.38 1.98 -2.15
N LEU A 19 7.31 1.22 -1.06
CA LEU A 19 6.03 0.79 -0.48
C LEU A 19 5.20 1.97 0.03
N VAL A 20 5.82 2.92 0.74
CA VAL A 20 5.15 4.13 1.23
C VAL A 20 4.71 5.01 0.06
N GLY A 21 5.55 5.16 -0.97
CA GLY A 21 5.20 5.92 -2.18
C GLY A 21 4.03 5.29 -2.93
N ALA A 22 4.06 3.97 -3.12
CA ALA A 22 2.97 3.20 -3.72
C ALA A 22 1.67 3.33 -2.91
N PHE A 23 1.77 3.33 -1.58
CA PHE A 23 0.62 3.50 -0.69
C PHE A 23 0.01 4.90 -0.79
N ILE A 24 0.84 5.94 -0.79
CA ILE A 24 0.35 7.32 -0.99
C ILE A 24 -0.29 7.45 -2.37
N LEU A 25 0.34 6.91 -3.41
CA LEU A 25 -0.20 6.92 -4.77
C LEU A 25 -1.55 6.19 -4.85
N SER A 26 -1.68 5.02 -4.22
CA SER A 26 -2.96 4.27 -4.21
C SER A 26 -4.05 5.04 -3.46
N VAL A 27 -3.69 5.75 -2.39
CA VAL A 27 -4.62 6.58 -1.63
C VAL A 27 -5.08 7.80 -2.43
N PHE A 28 -4.24 8.48 -3.21
CA PHE A 28 -4.63 9.71 -3.90
C PHE A 28 -4.97 9.53 -5.39
N TRP A 29 -4.69 8.36 -5.98
CA TRP A 29 -4.84 8.13 -7.41
C TRP A 29 -5.47 6.76 -7.71
N PRO A 30 -6.74 6.73 -8.18
CA PRO A 30 -7.47 5.49 -8.51
C PRO A 30 -6.74 4.58 -9.51
N THR A 31 -6.19 5.15 -10.58
CA THR A 31 -5.45 4.40 -11.60
C THR A 31 -4.18 3.76 -11.05
N ALA A 32 -3.50 4.43 -10.11
CA ALA A 32 -2.32 3.86 -9.47
C ALA A 32 -2.71 2.69 -8.55
N ASP A 33 -3.83 2.79 -7.83
CA ASP A 33 -4.37 1.71 -6.98
C ASP A 33 -4.64 0.43 -7.80
N ILE A 34 -5.30 0.57 -8.95
CA ILE A 34 -5.58 -0.55 -9.87
C ILE A 34 -4.27 -1.13 -10.42
N TRP A 35 -3.35 -0.30 -10.90
CA TRP A 35 -2.09 -0.77 -11.49
C TRP A 35 -1.22 -1.53 -10.48
N ILE A 36 -1.12 -1.01 -9.25
CA ILE A 36 -0.37 -1.66 -8.15
C ILE A 36 -1.04 -2.98 -7.78
N THR A 37 -2.37 -3.02 -7.73
CA THR A 37 -3.13 -4.25 -7.46
C THR A 37 -2.85 -5.33 -8.49
N ASP A 38 -2.83 -4.98 -9.78
CA ASP A 38 -2.60 -5.95 -10.87
C ASP A 38 -1.15 -6.47 -10.92
N HIS A 39 -0.17 -5.66 -10.52
CA HIS A 39 1.25 -6.00 -10.61
C HIS A 39 1.85 -6.54 -9.31
N VAL A 40 1.23 -6.28 -8.15
CA VAL A 40 1.76 -6.63 -6.83
C VAL A 40 0.73 -7.49 -6.08
N PRO A 41 0.75 -8.82 -6.25
CA PRO A 41 -0.22 -9.70 -5.57
C PRO A 41 -0.11 -9.64 -4.04
N ALA A 42 1.06 -9.27 -3.50
CA ALA A 42 1.26 -9.04 -2.07
C ALA A 42 0.52 -7.79 -1.53
N TRP A 43 0.07 -6.89 -2.41
CA TRP A 43 -0.70 -5.70 -2.05
C TRP A 43 -2.03 -6.07 -1.39
N GLY A 44 -2.62 -7.22 -1.77
CA GLY A 44 -3.80 -7.79 -1.15
C GLY A 44 -3.64 -8.23 0.31
N HIS A 45 -2.44 -8.17 0.89
CA HIS A 45 -2.19 -8.45 2.31
C HIS A 45 -2.05 -7.18 3.17
N LEU A 46 -2.12 -5.98 2.59
CA LEU A 46 -2.03 -4.70 3.32
C LEU A 46 -3.34 -4.28 4.01
N SER A 47 -4.24 -5.23 4.25
CA SER A 47 -5.57 -5.02 4.85
C SER A 47 -5.64 -4.12 6.07
N PRO A 48 -4.79 -4.31 7.10
CA PRO A 48 -4.95 -3.53 8.31
C PRO A 48 -4.51 -2.07 8.09
N ALA A 49 -3.54 -1.83 7.20
CA ALA A 49 -3.05 -0.50 6.90
C ALA A 49 -4.05 0.31 6.06
N VAL A 50 -4.72 -0.36 5.11
CA VAL A 50 -5.74 0.25 4.24
C VAL A 50 -6.98 0.64 5.05
N GLU A 51 -7.48 -0.25 5.92
CA GLU A 51 -8.64 0.03 6.77
C GLU A 51 -8.38 1.20 7.73
N GLN A 52 -7.20 1.23 8.37
CA GLN A 52 -6.79 2.33 9.25
C GLN A 52 -6.79 3.68 8.50
N CYS A 53 -6.28 3.70 7.28
CA CYS A 53 -6.23 4.93 6.49
C CYS A 53 -7.60 5.35 5.95
N ARG A 54 -8.49 4.41 5.59
CA ARG A 54 -9.89 4.75 5.29
C ARG A 54 -10.60 5.36 6.49
N ALA A 55 -10.37 4.84 7.68
CA ALA A 55 -10.92 5.39 8.92
C ALA A 55 -10.44 6.83 9.15
N TRP A 56 -9.16 7.14 8.91
CA TRP A 56 -8.64 8.50 8.95
C TRP A 56 -9.25 9.42 7.89
N LEU A 57 -9.52 8.90 6.70
CA LEU A 57 -10.10 9.63 5.57
C LEU A 57 -11.64 9.74 5.64
N GLY A 58 -12.29 9.12 6.64
CA GLY A 58 -13.75 9.11 6.77
C GLY A 58 -14.47 8.34 5.66
N ILE A 59 -13.76 7.45 4.96
CA ILE A 59 -14.32 6.66 3.85
C ILE A 59 -15.10 5.48 4.45
N HIS A 60 -16.43 5.63 4.51
CA HIS A 60 -17.37 4.59 4.96
C HIS A 60 -18.14 4.00 3.77
N GLN A 61 -17.44 3.35 2.84
CA GLN A 61 -18.11 2.66 1.73
C GLN A 61 -18.72 1.33 2.22
N PRO A 62 -19.97 0.99 1.81
CA PRO A 62 -20.58 -0.30 2.12
C PRO A 62 -19.77 -1.43 1.47
N GLN A 63 -19.35 -2.37 2.30
CA GLN A 63 -18.30 -3.35 2.05
C GLN A 63 -18.67 -4.47 1.07
N GLU A 64 -19.84 -4.39 0.41
CA GLU A 64 -20.45 -5.52 -0.30
C GLU A 64 -20.10 -5.64 -1.79
N GLU A 65 -19.64 -4.58 -2.46
CA GLU A 65 -19.34 -4.66 -3.91
C GLU A 65 -17.92 -4.24 -4.31
N THR A 66 -17.13 -3.73 -3.38
CA THR A 66 -15.77 -3.24 -3.64
C THR A 66 -14.80 -4.01 -2.76
N PRO A 67 -13.76 -4.64 -3.32
CA PRO A 67 -12.76 -5.30 -2.53
C PRO A 67 -12.25 -4.37 -1.41
N TRP A 68 -12.23 -4.88 -0.17
CA TRP A 68 -11.93 -4.07 1.02
C TRP A 68 -10.53 -3.42 0.99
N TRP A 69 -9.67 -3.81 0.03
CA TRP A 69 -8.35 -3.24 -0.24
C TRP A 69 -8.32 -2.09 -1.25
N GLN A 70 -9.36 -1.91 -2.09
CA GLN A 70 -9.41 -0.85 -3.13
C GLN A 70 -9.92 0.47 -2.56
N PHE A 71 -9.09 1.51 -2.52
CA PHE A 71 -9.50 2.83 -2.02
C PHE A 71 -10.54 3.49 -2.93
N TRP A 72 -10.45 3.21 -4.22
CA TRP A 72 -11.25 3.84 -5.26
C TRP A 72 -11.91 2.79 -6.15
N ARG A 73 -13.09 3.13 -6.67
CA ARG A 73 -13.82 2.37 -7.69
C ARG A 73 -13.87 3.20 -8.96
#